data_AF-A0A533Z7A7-F1
#
_entry.id   AF-A0A533Z7A7-F1
#
_cell.length_a   1.000
_cell.length_b   1.000
_cell.length_c   1.000
_cell.angle_alpha   90.00
_cell.angle_beta   90.00
_cell.angle_gamma   90.00
#
_symmetry.space_group_name_H-M   'P 1'
#
loop_
_entity.id
_entity.type
_entity.pdbx_description
1 polymer ?
#
loop_
_entity_poly.entity_id
_entity_poly.type
_entity_poly.pdbx_seq_one_letter_code
_entity_poly.pdbx_strand_id
1 'polypeptide(L)'
;ESASDGVIAPLFFLSLGGPPAALAYKAINTLDSLVGHLDPKYRHLGWASARLDDAANWIPARLTALLLVVAAGLTTRRVAPMRRAWRVLRRDGHKHPSPNCGRPESAMAGALGVQLGGRNVYDGVPEDRPLLGDAGEPLARAHLHHALTLMWLASGLGILLAVSWLAR
;
A
#
# COMPACT_ATOMS: atom_id res chain seq x y z
N GLU A 1 -2.82 1.46 -0.24
CA GLU A 1 -2.99 0.04 0.11
C GLU A 1 -3.19 -0.84 -1.11
N SER A 2 -4.25 -0.67 -1.91
CA SER A 2 -4.64 -1.60 -2.99
C SER A 2 -3.56 -1.98 -4.01
N ALA A 3 -2.61 -1.08 -4.32
CA ALA A 3 -1.47 -1.41 -5.19
C ALA A 3 -0.52 -2.46 -4.58
N SER A 4 -0.35 -2.44 -3.25
CA SER A 4 0.42 -3.45 -2.51
C SER A 4 -0.25 -4.80 -2.65
N ASP A 5 -1.50 -4.91 -2.26
CA ASP A 5 -2.13 -6.21 -2.05
C ASP A 5 -2.70 -6.80 -3.35
N GLY A 6 -3.04 -5.92 -4.28
CA GLY A 6 -3.55 -6.30 -5.60
C GLY A 6 -2.48 -6.64 -6.62
N VAL A 7 -1.26 -6.11 -6.49
CA VAL A 7 -0.21 -6.25 -7.53
C VAL A 7 1.12 -6.67 -6.95
N ILE A 8 1.71 -5.87 -6.05
CA ILE A 8 3.10 -6.08 -5.61
C ILE A 8 3.24 -7.34 -4.76
N ALA A 9 2.31 -7.62 -3.85
CA ALA A 9 2.37 -8.79 -2.99
C ALA A 9 2.16 -10.11 -3.77
N PRO A 10 1.16 -10.25 -4.67
CA PRO A 10 1.07 -11.42 -5.54
C PRO A 10 2.33 -11.65 -6.37
N LEU A 11 2.90 -10.59 -6.97
CA LEU A 11 4.15 -10.68 -7.73
C LEU A 11 5.34 -11.10 -6.86
N PHE A 12 5.44 -10.57 -5.65
CA PHE A 12 6.49 -10.91 -4.70
C PHE A 12 6.46 -12.41 -4.35
N PHE A 13 5.29 -12.94 -3.99
CA PHE A 13 5.16 -14.37 -3.67
C PHE A 13 5.32 -15.26 -4.91
N LEU A 14 4.85 -14.82 -6.08
CA LEU A 14 5.11 -15.48 -7.36
C LEU A 14 6.61 -15.63 -7.63
N SER A 15 7.39 -14.57 -7.38
CA SER A 15 8.85 -14.59 -7.58
C SER A 15 9.59 -15.50 -6.59
N LEU A 16 9.03 -15.76 -5.41
CA LEU A 16 9.66 -16.60 -4.38
C LEU A 16 9.33 -18.08 -4.52
N GLY A 17 8.09 -18.42 -4.86
CA GLY A 17 7.60 -19.81 -4.84
C GLY A 17 6.69 -20.17 -6.00
N GLY A 18 6.68 -19.37 -7.07
CA GLY A 18 5.86 -19.62 -8.23
C GLY A 18 4.35 -19.45 -8.00
N PRO A 19 3.52 -19.95 -8.93
CA PRO A 19 2.07 -19.82 -8.84
C PRO A 19 1.46 -20.30 -7.51
N PRO A 20 1.92 -21.42 -6.88
CA PRO A 20 1.38 -21.86 -5.60
C PRO A 20 1.54 -20.81 -4.48
N ALA A 21 2.69 -20.14 -4.40
CA ALA A 21 2.92 -19.11 -3.38
C ALA A 21 2.06 -17.86 -3.60
N ALA A 22 1.86 -17.45 -4.86
CA ALA A 22 0.97 -16.35 -5.20
C ALA A 22 -0.50 -16.66 -4.83
N LEU A 23 -0.95 -17.89 -5.11
CA LEU A 23 -2.29 -18.35 -4.73
C LEU A 23 -2.45 -18.44 -3.21
N ALA A 24 -1.45 -18.93 -2.49
CA ALA A 24 -1.45 -18.98 -1.04
C ALA A 24 -1.58 -17.58 -0.43
N TYR A 25 -0.81 -16.61 -0.92
CA TYR A 25 -0.96 -15.21 -0.52
C TYR A 25 -2.38 -14.71 -0.78
N LYS A 26 -2.94 -14.98 -1.97
CA LYS A 26 -4.27 -14.48 -2.29
C LYS A 26 -5.35 -15.11 -1.42
N ALA A 27 -5.18 -16.37 -1.03
CA ALA A 27 -6.04 -17.03 -0.06
C ALA A 27 -5.96 -16.36 1.32
N ILE A 28 -4.76 -16.02 1.81
CA ILE A 28 -4.56 -15.28 3.07
C ILE A 28 -5.29 -13.93 3.04
N ASN A 29 -5.04 -13.14 1.99
CA ASN A 29 -5.64 -11.81 1.83
C ASN A 29 -7.18 -11.86 1.71
N THR A 30 -7.70 -12.89 1.03
CA THR A 30 -9.14 -13.12 0.93
C THR A 30 -9.73 -13.55 2.27
N LEU A 31 -9.04 -14.41 3.02
CA LEU A 31 -9.47 -14.85 4.34
C LEU A 31 -9.59 -13.66 5.30
N ASP A 32 -8.62 -12.76 5.32
CA ASP A 32 -8.70 -11.55 6.16
C ASP A 32 -9.89 -10.66 5.78
N SER A 33 -10.15 -10.48 4.48
CA SER A 33 -11.31 -9.71 4.03
C SER A 33 -12.67 -10.37 4.37
N LEU A 34 -12.73 -11.70 4.49
CA LEU A 34 -13.98 -12.43 4.74
C LEU A 34 -14.28 -12.63 6.24
N VAL A 35 -13.26 -12.89 7.06
CA VAL A 35 -13.41 -13.27 8.47
C VAL A 35 -12.63 -12.37 9.43
N GLY A 36 -11.81 -11.45 8.93
CA GLY A 36 -11.10 -10.45 9.73
C GLY A 36 -12.02 -9.39 10.32
N HIS A 37 -13.22 -9.19 9.76
CA HIS A 37 -14.21 -8.23 10.26
C HIS A 37 -15.27 -8.92 11.14
N LEU A 38 -15.06 -8.81 12.45
CA LEU A 38 -16.09 -8.60 13.48
C LEU A 38 -17.37 -9.46 13.40
N ASP A 39 -17.22 -10.78 13.50
CA ASP A 39 -18.27 -11.61 14.09
C ASP A 39 -17.86 -11.95 15.53
N PRO A 40 -18.66 -11.62 16.57
CA PRO A 40 -18.40 -12.02 17.96
C PRO A 40 -18.12 -13.52 18.10
N LYS A 41 -18.65 -14.33 17.18
CA LYS A 41 -18.48 -15.79 17.11
C LYS A 41 -17.10 -16.24 16.60
N TYR A 42 -16.40 -15.42 15.81
CA TYR A 42 -15.14 -15.79 15.14
C TYR A 42 -13.94 -14.94 15.56
N ARG A 43 -14.03 -14.20 16.67
CA ARG A 43 -13.01 -13.24 17.13
C ARG A 43 -11.56 -13.78 17.13
N HIS A 44 -11.34 -15.03 17.55
CA HIS A 44 -10.00 -15.62 17.56
C HIS A 44 -9.49 -15.98 16.16
N LEU A 45 -10.39 -16.48 15.30
CA LEU A 45 -10.06 -16.81 13.91
C LEU A 45 -9.80 -15.54 13.09
N GLY A 46 -10.64 -14.53 13.25
CA GLY A 46 -10.44 -13.21 12.64
C GLY A 46 -9.14 -12.56 13.07
N TRP A 47 -8.79 -12.62 14.36
CA TRP A 47 -7.50 -12.11 14.86
C TRP A 47 -6.29 -12.86 14.25
N ALA A 48 -6.35 -14.19 14.18
CA ALA A 48 -5.28 -14.99 13.60
C ALA A 48 -5.12 -14.72 12.10
N SER A 49 -6.24 -14.57 11.39
CA SER A 49 -6.26 -14.21 9.97
C SER A 49 -5.64 -12.83 9.72
N ALA A 50 -6.07 -11.81 10.48
CA ALA A 50 -5.53 -10.45 10.37
C ALA A 50 -4.04 -10.40 10.67
N ARG A 51 -3.57 -11.17 11.67
CA ARG A 51 -2.15 -11.24 11.99
C ARG A 51 -1.33 -11.92 10.89
N LEU A 52 -1.89 -12.97 10.27
CA LEU A 52 -1.24 -13.67 9.17
C LEU A 52 -1.16 -12.78 7.93
N ASP A 53 -2.22 -12.06 7.59
CA ASP A 53 -2.20 -11.07 6.50
C ASP A 53 -1.19 -9.96 6.78
N ASP A 54 -1.20 -9.40 8.00
CA ASP A 54 -0.23 -8.37 8.41
C ASP A 54 1.22 -8.87 8.25
N ALA A 55 1.49 -10.14 8.57
CA ALA A 55 2.80 -10.74 8.39
C ALA A 55 3.15 -10.94 6.91
N ALA A 56 2.21 -11.46 6.11
CA ALA A 56 2.40 -11.71 4.69
C ALA A 56 2.63 -10.42 3.89
N ASN A 57 1.97 -9.32 4.29
CA ASN A 57 2.08 -8.01 3.65
C ASN A 57 3.25 -7.15 4.18
N TRP A 58 3.99 -7.60 5.19
CA TRP A 58 5.04 -6.79 5.80
C TRP A 58 6.14 -6.36 4.82
N ILE A 59 6.68 -7.29 4.03
CA ILE A 59 7.67 -6.99 2.99
C ILE A 59 7.02 -6.32 1.78
N PRO A 60 5.93 -6.86 1.18
CA PRO A 60 5.29 -6.26 0.01
C PRO A 60 4.86 -4.80 0.21
N ALA A 61 4.31 -4.43 1.37
CA ALA A 61 3.87 -3.07 1.63
C ALA A 61 5.04 -2.07 1.64
N ARG A 62 6.19 -2.49 2.19
CA ARG A 62 7.43 -1.68 2.21
C ARG A 62 8.02 -1.55 0.81
N LEU A 63 8.05 -2.65 0.05
CA LEU A 63 8.46 -2.64 -1.34
C LEU A 63 7.59 -1.70 -2.17
N THR A 64 6.27 -1.79 -2.02
CA THR A 64 5.30 -0.90 -2.68
C THR A 64 5.56 0.57 -2.37
N ALA A 65 5.80 0.89 -1.10
CA ALA A 65 6.11 2.26 -0.69
C ALA A 65 7.40 2.78 -1.34
N LEU A 66 8.44 1.95 -1.45
CA LEU A 66 9.68 2.30 -2.15
C LEU A 66 9.47 2.51 -3.65
N LEU A 67 8.68 1.64 -4.29
CA LEU A 67 8.34 1.76 -5.70
C LEU A 67 7.56 3.04 -6.00
N LEU A 68 6.65 3.44 -5.11
CA LEU A 68 5.93 4.72 -5.21
C LEU A 68 6.87 5.92 -5.05
N VAL A 69 7.86 5.85 -4.16
CA VAL A 69 8.89 6.89 -4.00
C VAL A 69 9.68 7.05 -5.31
N VAL A 70 10.12 5.95 -5.92
CA VAL A 70 10.84 5.97 -7.20
C VAL A 70 9.93 6.48 -8.33
N ALA A 71 8.69 5.99 -8.40
CA ALA A 71 7.70 6.42 -9.40
C ALA A 71 7.44 7.93 -9.35
N ALA A 72 7.43 8.54 -8.16
CA ALA A 72 7.29 9.99 -8.00
C ALA A 72 8.41 10.78 -8.70
N GLY A 73 9.65 10.28 -8.60
CA GLY A 73 10.80 10.86 -9.27
C GLY A 73 10.75 10.70 -10.79
N LEU A 74 10.38 9.51 -11.26
CA LEU A 74 10.30 9.20 -12.69
C LEU A 74 9.18 9.96 -13.41
N THR A 75 7.99 10.03 -12.81
CA THR A 75 6.83 10.71 -13.40
C THR A 75 7.10 12.19 -13.65
N THR A 76 7.81 12.84 -12.74
CA THR A 76 8.08 14.28 -12.79
C THR A 76 9.45 14.62 -13.37
N ARG A 77 10.29 13.61 -13.59
CA ARG A 77 11.74 13.74 -13.91
C ARG A 77 12.47 14.66 -12.93
N ARG A 78 12.07 14.65 -11.66
CA ARG A 78 12.59 15.53 -10.60
C ARG A 78 12.86 14.76 -9.31
N VAL A 79 13.93 15.13 -8.62
CA VAL A 79 14.30 14.54 -7.32
C VAL A 79 13.41 15.06 -6.18
N ALA A 80 12.83 16.26 -6.32
CA ALA A 80 12.06 16.89 -5.24
C ALA A 80 10.81 16.08 -4.80
N PRO A 81 9.94 15.59 -5.69
CA PRO A 81 8.80 14.73 -5.31
C PRO A 81 9.24 13.41 -4.68
N MET A 82 10.30 12.79 -5.19
CA MET A 82 10.89 11.57 -4.60
C MET A 82 11.35 11.81 -3.15
N ARG A 83 12.08 12.91 -2.90
CA ARG A 83 12.51 13.28 -1.53
C ARG A 83 11.34 13.58 -0.61
N ARG A 84 10.27 14.20 -1.12
CA ARG A 84 9.05 14.48 -0.34
C ARG A 84 8.33 13.19 0.01
N ALA A 85 8.11 12.30 -0.97
CA ALA A 85 7.53 10.97 -0.76
C ALA A 85 8.31 10.16 0.31
N TRP A 86 9.64 10.13 0.20
CA TRP A 86 10.50 9.46 1.17
C TRP A 86 10.40 10.06 2.58
N ARG A 87 10.39 11.39 2.69
CA ARG A 87 10.29 12.09 3.98
C ARG A 87 8.96 11.77 4.67
N VAL A 88 7.86 11.86 3.93
CA VAL A 88 6.52 11.56 4.46
C VAL A 88 6.40 10.08 4.83
N LEU A 89 6.87 9.17 3.99
CA LEU A 89 6.92 7.73 4.31
C LEU A 89 7.63 7.45 5.64
N ARG A 90 8.80 8.05 5.87
CA ARG A 90 9.56 7.86 7.12
C ARG A 90 8.85 8.45 8.34
N ARG A 91 8.28 9.66 8.19
CA ARG A 91 7.62 10.39 9.27
C ARG A 91 6.28 9.76 9.66
N ASP A 92 5.47 9.41 8.66
CA ASP A 92 4.05 9.12 8.84
C ASP A 92 3.69 7.65 8.61
N GLY A 93 4.56 6.86 7.96
CA GLY A 93 4.26 5.48 7.55
C GLY A 93 3.98 4.50 8.68
N HIS A 94 4.19 4.90 9.95
CA HIS A 94 3.91 4.11 11.15
C HIS A 94 2.67 4.59 11.91
N LYS A 95 2.02 5.69 11.46
CA LYS A 95 0.88 6.28 12.16
C LYS A 95 -0.40 5.46 11.98
N HIS A 96 -0.53 4.75 10.86
CA HIS A 96 -1.68 3.91 10.57
C HIS A 96 -1.75 2.73 11.55
N PRO A 97 -2.95 2.36 12.07
CA PRO A 97 -3.10 1.23 12.98
C PRO A 97 -2.56 -0.09 12.41
N SER A 98 -2.82 -0.35 11.13
CA SER A 98 -2.16 -1.45 10.42
C SER A 98 -0.70 -1.08 10.10
N PRO A 99 0.26 -1.98 10.40
CA PRO A 99 1.68 -1.77 10.12
C PRO A 99 2.02 -1.72 8.62
N ASN A 100 1.07 -2.09 7.76
CA ASN A 100 1.25 -2.21 6.31
C ASN A 100 0.62 -1.06 5.54
N CYS A 101 -0.65 -0.73 5.77
CA CYS A 101 -1.40 0.26 4.95
C CYS A 101 -0.74 1.64 4.94
N GLY A 102 -0.28 2.08 6.12
CA GLY A 102 0.33 3.40 6.29
C GLY A 102 1.59 3.63 5.45
N ARG A 103 2.29 2.56 5.05
CA ARG A 103 3.52 2.64 4.23
C ARG A 103 3.23 3.20 2.84
N PRO A 104 2.51 2.49 1.94
CA PRO A 104 2.21 2.99 0.60
C PRO A 104 1.35 4.26 0.63
N GLU A 105 0.47 4.44 1.62
CA GLU A 105 -0.35 5.64 1.74
C GLU A 105 0.48 6.89 2.03
N SER A 106 1.41 6.81 2.98
CA SER A 106 2.32 7.93 3.29
C SER A 106 3.24 8.25 2.11
N ALA A 107 3.72 7.23 1.40
CA ALA A 107 4.51 7.42 0.18
C ALA A 107 3.68 8.12 -0.90
N MET A 108 2.41 7.73 -1.10
CA MET A 108 1.49 8.35 -2.06
C MET A 108 1.17 9.80 -1.67
N ALA A 109 0.83 10.07 -0.41
CA ALA A 109 0.57 11.41 0.11
C ALA A 109 1.76 12.35 -0.17
N GLY A 110 2.97 11.89 0.16
CA GLY A 110 4.19 12.64 -0.10
C GLY A 110 4.53 12.73 -1.60
N ALA A 111 4.21 11.74 -2.43
CA ALA A 111 4.41 11.82 -3.88
C ALA A 111 3.51 12.88 -4.51
N LEU A 112 2.24 12.93 -4.11
CA LEU A 112 1.24 13.89 -4.58
C LEU A 112 1.43 15.28 -3.96
N GLY A 113 2.02 15.39 -2.77
CA GLY A 113 2.13 16.67 -2.05
C GLY A 113 0.83 17.09 -1.35
N VAL A 114 0.02 16.12 -0.96
CA VAL A 114 -1.28 16.31 -0.31
C VAL A 114 -1.31 15.62 1.05
N GLN A 115 -2.34 15.91 1.83
CA GLN A 115 -2.65 15.18 3.06
C GLN A 115 -3.74 14.14 2.78
N LEU A 116 -3.50 12.91 3.23
CA LEU A 116 -4.45 11.80 3.19
C LEU A 116 -4.88 11.40 4.62
N GLY A 117 -5.96 10.64 4.74
CA GLY A 117 -6.55 10.25 6.01
C GLY A 117 -7.54 11.30 6.54
N GLY A 118 -7.66 11.41 7.86
CA GLY A 118 -8.64 12.27 8.51
C GLY A 118 -10.00 11.60 8.67
N ARG A 119 -11.05 12.41 8.77
CA ARG A 119 -12.42 11.96 9.00
C ARG A 119 -12.99 11.34 7.72
N ASN A 120 -13.20 10.03 7.73
CA ASN A 120 -13.94 9.31 6.70
C ASN A 120 -15.31 8.87 7.24
N VAL A 121 -16.25 8.57 6.36
CA VAL A 121 -17.55 7.99 6.73
C VAL A 121 -17.71 6.68 5.98
N TYR A 122 -17.76 5.57 6.71
CA TYR A 122 -17.98 4.23 6.19
C TYR A 122 -19.30 3.70 6.75
N ASP A 123 -20.23 3.30 5.88
CA ASP A 123 -21.56 2.80 6.27
C ASP A 123 -22.31 3.71 7.26
N GLY A 124 -22.15 5.03 7.09
CA GLY A 124 -22.74 6.04 7.97
C GLY A 124 -22.03 6.22 9.32
N VAL A 125 -21.06 5.37 9.64
CA VAL A 125 -20.22 5.49 10.84
C VAL A 125 -18.98 6.29 10.51
N PRO A 126 -18.74 7.37 11.24
CA PRO A 126 -17.59 8.19 10.95
C PRO A 126 -16.34 7.64 11.66
N GLU A 127 -15.25 7.49 10.90
CA GLU A 127 -13.99 6.91 11.33
C GLU A 127 -12.85 7.91 11.18
N ASP A 128 -12.08 8.13 12.25
CA ASP A 128 -10.91 9.00 12.23
C ASP A 128 -9.66 8.19 11.90
N ARG A 129 -9.13 8.42 10.69
CA ARG A 129 -7.84 7.87 10.27
C ARG A 129 -6.73 8.89 10.54
N PRO A 130 -5.51 8.45 10.88
CA PRO A 130 -4.39 9.36 11.09
C PRO A 130 -4.10 10.17 9.81
N LEU A 131 -3.72 11.44 10.00
CA LEU A 131 -3.31 12.29 8.89
C LEU A 131 -1.90 11.92 8.42
N LEU A 132 -1.78 11.64 7.13
CA LEU A 132 -0.54 11.25 6.45
C LEU A 132 -0.18 12.33 5.41
N GLY A 133 1.05 12.85 5.47
CA GLY A 133 1.47 13.96 4.62
C GLY A 133 1.19 15.33 5.20
N ASP A 134 1.60 16.35 4.46
CA ASP A 134 1.48 17.74 4.83
C ASP A 134 0.16 18.30 4.29
N ALA A 135 -0.49 19.20 5.03
CA ALA A 135 -1.65 19.95 4.58
C ALA A 135 -1.23 20.98 3.51
N GLY A 136 -0.84 20.45 2.35
CA GLY A 136 -0.46 21.20 1.16
C GLY A 136 -1.71 21.66 0.40
N GLU A 137 -1.77 21.30 -0.88
CA GLU A 137 -2.93 21.66 -1.70
C GLU A 137 -4.17 20.84 -1.31
N PRO A 138 -5.38 21.45 -1.36
CA PRO A 138 -6.63 20.71 -1.20
C PRO A 138 -6.73 19.56 -2.22
N LEU A 139 -7.28 18.43 -1.78
CA LEU A 139 -7.56 17.32 -2.68
C LEU A 139 -8.48 17.78 -3.82
N ALA A 140 -8.13 17.35 -5.02
CA ALA A 140 -8.75 17.78 -6.27
C ALA A 140 -8.73 16.62 -7.26
N ARG A 141 -9.65 16.61 -8.24
CA ARG A 141 -9.76 15.52 -9.23
C ARG A 141 -8.47 15.25 -9.99
N ALA A 142 -7.65 16.28 -10.23
CA ALA A 142 -6.33 16.11 -10.87
C ALA A 142 -5.41 15.14 -10.11
N HIS A 143 -5.51 15.11 -8.77
CA HIS A 143 -4.74 14.19 -7.94
C HIS A 143 -5.10 12.72 -8.17
N LEU A 144 -6.34 12.41 -8.60
CA LEU A 144 -6.73 11.04 -8.94
C LEU A 144 -5.94 10.53 -10.14
N HIS A 145 -5.83 11.34 -11.20
CA HIS A 145 -5.05 10.96 -12.38
C HIS A 145 -3.58 10.78 -12.03
N HIS A 146 -3.00 11.68 -11.24
CA HIS A 146 -1.60 11.54 -10.78
C HIS A 146 -1.40 10.30 -9.91
N ALA A 147 -2.34 10.00 -9.00
CA ALA A 147 -2.28 8.81 -8.15
C ALA A 147 -2.31 7.52 -8.99
N LEU A 148 -3.18 7.48 -10.01
CA LEU A 148 -3.23 6.36 -10.96
C LEU A 148 -1.93 6.23 -11.74
N THR A 149 -1.36 7.31 -12.26
CA THR A 149 -0.06 7.27 -12.96
C THR A 149 1.04 6.72 -12.06
N LEU A 150 1.12 7.17 -10.81
CA LEU A 150 2.09 6.66 -9.84
C LEU A 150 1.88 5.18 -9.55
N MET A 151 0.62 4.74 -9.40
CA MET A 151 0.27 3.33 -9.21
C MET A 151 0.71 2.49 -10.41
N TRP A 152 0.36 2.88 -11.64
CA TRP A 152 0.74 2.15 -12.85
C TRP A 152 2.25 2.03 -13.00
N LEU A 153 3.00 3.11 -12.77
CA LEU A 153 4.45 3.09 -12.82
C LEU A 153 5.06 2.22 -11.73
N ALA A 154 4.58 2.32 -10.48
CA ALA A 154 5.05 1.47 -9.39
C ALA A 154 4.79 -0.01 -9.66
N SER A 155 3.60 -0.34 -10.19
CA SER A 155 3.25 -1.70 -10.64
C SER A 155 4.17 -2.18 -11.77
N GLY A 156 4.42 -1.35 -12.79
CA GLY A 156 5.33 -1.67 -13.89
C GLY A 156 6.77 -1.92 -13.42
N LEU A 157 7.26 -1.10 -12.48
CA LEU A 157 8.56 -1.34 -11.83
C LEU A 157 8.58 -2.64 -11.03
N GLY A 158 7.50 -2.96 -10.32
CA GLY A 158 7.34 -4.21 -9.60
C GLY A 158 7.39 -5.43 -10.53
N ILE A 159 6.68 -5.38 -11.66
CA ILE A 159 6.72 -6.42 -12.69
C ILE A 159 8.13 -6.57 -13.25
N LEU A 160 8.80 -5.46 -13.60
CA LEU A 160 10.17 -5.49 -14.10
C LEU A 160 11.13 -6.14 -13.11
N LEU A 161 11.01 -5.83 -11.82
CA LEU A 161 11.81 -6.46 -10.78
C LEU A 161 11.53 -7.96 -10.68
N ALA A 162 10.25 -8.36 -10.70
CA ALA A 162 9.85 -9.76 -10.63
C ALA A 162 10.36 -10.58 -11.82
N VAL A 163 10.22 -10.05 -13.05
CA VAL A 163 10.72 -10.71 -14.27
C VAL A 163 12.25 -10.78 -14.26
N SER A 164 12.93 -9.70 -13.88
CA SER A 164 14.40 -9.68 -13.80
C SER A 164 14.95 -10.64 -12.75
N TRP A 165 14.18 -10.91 -11.69
CA TRP A 165 14.52 -11.91 -10.69
C TRP A 165 14.36 -13.34 -11.22
N LEU A 166 13.24 -13.62 -11.88
CA LEU A 166 12.91 -14.94 -12.43
C LEU A 166 13.75 -15.34 -13.64
N ALA A 167 14.35 -14.37 -14.35
CA ALA A 167 15.21 -14.61 -15.50
C ALA A 167 16.69 -14.93 -15.14
N ARG A 168 17.02 -15.00 -13.85
CA ARG A 168 18.35 -15.38 -13.34
C ARG A 168 18.47 -16.89 -13.20
#